data_AF-A0A494J805-F1
#
_entry.id   AF-A0A494J805-F1
#
_cell.length_a   1.000
_cell.length_b   1.000
_cell.length_c   1.000
_cell.angle_alpha   90.00
_cell.angle_beta   90.00
_cell.angle_gamma   90.00
#
_symmetry.space_group_name_H-M   'P 1'
#
loop_
_entity.id
_entity.type
_entity.pdbx_description
1 polymer ?
#
loop_
_entity_poly.entity_id
_entity_poly.type
_entity_poly.pdbx_seq_one_letter_code
_entity_poly.pdbx_strand_id
1 'polypeptide(L)'
;MKNLKITTAVFMLSGSLLITSCRSSDNAVDNSGENLITNGSALIKMNLLGSEYESETISTQASAKHTNSYSVVKEQVSTFMAGEQPVIATLTPVSAISTQASVNPIAAVVRNPLKGPNVKYRVIAYRTSTGAKVATSVYTIDANGNSTADNGEMMLDGDNETVNKYDFVVLSYNSSTAPADVTGSISTATLPSISGDNDLMYFRTNNVRVSKGDNVLNILLAHKFSQITTTIDASAVASGTPISSIGNGINFDKHRGGAVNSIKLSDGTVTFGSTTTTKAISFTAPTASSAIWTSNPTLLANPGGTATDMSTLTFPNTAAGTITVGTKSKRNFSVSNLVVTPGVKYNLKLKFACTADATPTWPFNMSDSGSGTRLTRTFNAPAADAGFVFDIYELDNSFNMTINGVDLATQEIQFQSSVANYPQNIRFKSDGSRWGENGVPQIYSLGSSTNTTPIIRITIGPDGSVSMMGRRTISSSLEPLELYGGTRFNTVTWKTTGSNTVDATMLVTGATVMRGLGVGKKIIACP
;
A
#
# COMPACT_ATOMS: atom_id res chain seq x y z
N MET A 1 -31.90 -67.31 -12.17
CA MET A 1 -31.64 -67.61 -10.75
C MET A 1 -30.85 -66.47 -10.15
N LYS A 2 -31.41 -65.85 -9.10
CA LYS A 2 -30.83 -64.91 -8.12
C LYS A 2 -30.35 -63.55 -8.65
N ASN A 3 -30.64 -62.41 -8.02
CA ASN A 3 -31.70 -61.94 -7.13
C ASN A 3 -31.37 -60.44 -6.94
N LEU A 4 -32.19 -59.56 -7.50
CA LEU A 4 -32.05 -58.11 -7.35
C LEU A 4 -32.57 -57.72 -5.97
N LYS A 5 -31.68 -57.34 -5.04
CA LYS A 5 -32.07 -56.76 -3.75
C LYS A 5 -32.23 -55.24 -3.92
N ILE A 6 -33.48 -54.80 -4.04
CA ILE A 6 -33.88 -53.40 -3.89
C ILE A 6 -33.99 -53.14 -2.40
N THR A 7 -33.05 -52.37 -1.85
CA THR A 7 -33.11 -51.90 -0.47
C THR A 7 -33.72 -50.51 -0.46
N THR A 8 -34.98 -50.44 -0.05
CA THR A 8 -35.74 -49.22 0.23
C THR A 8 -35.11 -48.51 1.43
N ALA A 9 -34.45 -47.38 1.20
CA ALA A 9 -34.05 -46.46 2.26
C ALA A 9 -35.06 -45.30 2.30
N VAL A 10 -36.01 -45.40 3.24
CA VAL A 10 -36.90 -44.32 3.63
C VAL A 10 -36.04 -43.26 4.32
N PHE A 11 -35.77 -42.15 3.63
CA PHE A 11 -35.23 -40.95 4.27
C PHE A 11 -36.39 -40.04 4.66
N MET A 12 -36.61 -39.95 5.97
CA MET A 12 -37.57 -39.06 6.59
C MET A 12 -37.32 -37.62 6.16
N LEU A 13 -38.38 -37.02 5.64
CA LEU A 13 -38.56 -35.59 5.47
C LEU A 13 -38.58 -34.95 6.88
N SER A 14 -37.48 -34.32 7.27
CA SER A 14 -37.32 -33.63 8.56
C SER A 14 -36.38 -32.44 8.38
N GLY A 15 -36.83 -31.27 8.84
CA GLY A 15 -35.93 -30.16 9.14
C GLY A 15 -36.02 -28.97 8.18
N SER A 16 -37.10 -28.20 8.32
CA SER A 16 -37.19 -26.80 7.90
C SER A 16 -35.96 -26.00 8.35
N LEU A 17 -35.26 -25.37 7.40
CA LEU A 17 -34.35 -24.25 7.64
C LEU A 17 -34.81 -23.08 6.77
N LEU A 18 -35.89 -22.43 7.22
CA LEU A 18 -36.17 -21.07 6.83
C LEU A 18 -35.09 -20.20 7.45
N ILE A 19 -34.19 -19.67 6.63
CA ILE A 19 -33.32 -18.56 7.01
C ILE A 19 -34.24 -17.35 7.12
N THR A 20 -34.78 -17.13 8.32
CA THR A 20 -35.48 -15.92 8.69
C THR A 20 -34.47 -14.78 8.75
N SER A 21 -34.38 -13.98 7.69
CA SER A 21 -34.00 -12.58 7.84
C SER A 21 -35.17 -11.90 8.55
N CYS A 22 -35.04 -11.67 9.86
CA CYS A 22 -36.05 -11.00 10.65
C CYS A 22 -36.23 -9.57 10.13
N ARG A 23 -37.38 -9.36 9.47
CA ARG A 23 -37.93 -8.05 9.14
C ARG A 23 -38.14 -7.27 10.44
N SER A 24 -37.74 -6.01 10.49
CA SER A 24 -38.31 -5.06 11.43
C SER A 24 -39.79 -4.86 11.09
N SER A 25 -40.65 -5.62 11.74
CA SER A 25 -42.08 -5.33 11.80
C SER A 25 -42.36 -4.64 13.12
N ASP A 26 -42.22 -3.32 13.14
CA ASP A 26 -43.12 -2.53 13.98
C ASP A 26 -44.30 -2.12 13.12
N ASN A 27 -45.48 -2.56 13.55
CA ASN A 27 -46.73 -2.15 12.97
C ASN A 27 -46.87 -0.64 13.19
N ALA A 28 -47.16 0.09 12.12
CA ALA A 28 -47.70 1.43 12.25
C ALA A 28 -48.92 1.34 13.16
N VAL A 29 -48.84 1.98 14.33
CA VAL A 29 -49.96 2.13 15.25
C VAL A 29 -51.05 2.88 14.49
N ASP A 30 -52.14 2.19 14.20
CA ASP A 30 -53.38 2.76 13.69
C ASP A 30 -54.00 3.55 14.86
N ASN A 31 -53.50 4.76 15.09
CA ASN A 31 -54.03 5.64 16.11
C ASN A 31 -55.29 6.29 15.53
N SER A 32 -56.44 5.70 15.85
CA SER A 32 -57.76 6.28 15.64
C SER A 32 -57.96 7.45 16.59
N GLY A 33 -57.37 8.59 16.24
CA GLY A 33 -57.47 9.82 17.01
C GLY A 33 -56.70 10.93 16.34
N GLU A 34 -57.40 11.70 15.51
CA GLU A 34 -57.10 13.08 15.10
C GLU A 34 -55.62 13.51 15.15
N ASN A 35 -54.81 13.04 14.20
CA ASN A 35 -53.64 13.76 13.69
C ASN A 35 -53.28 13.27 12.29
N LEU A 36 -53.81 13.98 11.29
CA LEU A 36 -53.35 14.13 9.91
C LEU A 36 -52.23 13.18 9.42
N ILE A 37 -52.56 11.91 9.12
CA ILE A 37 -51.88 11.21 8.00
C ILE A 37 -52.52 11.76 6.74
N THR A 38 -51.94 12.82 6.19
CA THR A 38 -52.43 13.48 4.97
C THR A 38 -52.29 12.53 3.78
N ASN A 39 -53.31 12.53 2.90
CA ASN A 39 -53.40 11.71 1.70
C ASN A 39 -52.07 11.67 0.92
N GLY A 40 -51.51 10.47 0.72
CA GLY A 40 -50.31 10.27 -0.09
C GLY A 40 -49.00 10.17 0.70
N SER A 41 -49.00 9.89 2.01
CA SER A 41 -47.76 9.65 2.77
C SER A 41 -47.17 8.25 2.50
N ALA A 42 -45.85 8.17 2.31
CA ALA A 42 -45.09 6.96 2.05
C ALA A 42 -43.88 6.83 2.99
N LEU A 43 -43.77 5.68 3.65
CA LEU A 43 -42.66 5.34 4.54
C LEU A 43 -41.55 4.65 3.75
N ILE A 44 -40.31 5.12 3.90
CA ILE A 44 -39.14 4.47 3.29
C ILE A 44 -38.42 3.60 4.33
N LYS A 45 -38.43 2.29 4.12
CA LYS A 45 -37.74 1.29 4.93
C LYS A 45 -36.38 0.97 4.34
N MET A 46 -35.33 1.03 5.16
CA MET A 46 -33.97 0.77 4.71
C MET A 46 -33.65 -0.72 4.74
N ASN A 47 -33.11 -1.24 3.64
CA ASN A 47 -32.56 -2.60 3.57
C ASN A 47 -31.09 -2.54 3.11
N LEU A 48 -30.17 -2.70 4.05
CA LEU A 48 -28.74 -2.65 3.78
C LEU A 48 -28.20 -4.02 3.36
N LEU A 49 -27.83 -4.14 2.09
CA LEU A 49 -27.31 -5.37 1.50
C LEU A 49 -25.84 -5.62 1.85
N GLY A 50 -25.11 -4.59 2.30
CA GLY A 50 -23.70 -4.66 2.68
C GLY A 50 -22.86 -3.53 2.09
N SER A 51 -21.55 -3.75 2.02
CA SER A 51 -20.60 -2.89 1.32
C SER A 51 -19.68 -3.65 0.35
N GLU A 52 -19.12 -2.92 -0.61
CA GLU A 52 -18.20 -3.46 -1.62
C GLU A 52 -17.06 -2.49 -1.96
N TYR A 53 -15.91 -3.06 -2.32
CA TYR A 53 -14.80 -2.33 -2.91
C TYR A 53 -14.87 -2.46 -4.44
N GLU A 54 -14.36 -1.47 -5.15
CA GLU A 54 -14.22 -1.51 -6.59
C GLU A 54 -13.23 -2.63 -6.99
N SER A 55 -13.56 -3.36 -8.06
CA SER A 55 -12.69 -4.41 -8.60
C SER A 55 -11.88 -3.88 -9.78
N GLU A 56 -10.57 -3.98 -9.71
CA GLU A 56 -9.70 -3.74 -10.87
C GLU A 56 -9.60 -4.99 -11.73
N THR A 57 -10.12 -4.91 -12.95
CA THR A 57 -9.95 -5.95 -13.98
C THR A 57 -9.49 -5.31 -15.29
N ILE A 58 -8.69 -6.05 -16.08
CA ILE A 58 -8.44 -5.66 -17.47
C ILE A 58 -9.70 -5.95 -18.29
N SER A 59 -10.32 -4.90 -18.86
CA SER A 59 -11.14 -5.08 -20.06
C SER A 59 -10.19 -5.35 -21.21
N THR A 60 -10.12 -6.59 -21.69
CA THR A 60 -9.49 -6.85 -22.98
C THR A 60 -10.25 -6.02 -24.01
N GLN A 61 -9.55 -5.16 -24.76
CA GLN A 61 -10.15 -4.55 -25.94
C GLN A 61 -10.75 -5.68 -26.78
N ALA A 62 -12.01 -5.53 -27.16
CA ALA A 62 -12.74 -6.52 -27.93
C ALA A 62 -12.03 -6.78 -29.26
N SER A 63 -11.23 -7.84 -29.33
CA SER A 63 -10.98 -8.51 -30.59
C SER A 63 -12.26 -9.22 -30.96
N ALA A 64 -12.84 -8.82 -32.09
CA ALA A 64 -14.00 -9.50 -32.64
C ALA A 64 -13.65 -10.97 -32.91
N LYS A 65 -14.42 -11.85 -32.26
CA LYS A 65 -14.50 -13.32 -32.38
C LYS A 65 -13.68 -14.15 -31.37
N HIS A 66 -14.46 -14.97 -30.63
CA HIS A 66 -14.12 -16.15 -29.84
C HIS A 66 -13.65 -15.99 -28.38
N THR A 67 -14.65 -16.02 -27.48
CA THR A 67 -14.77 -16.84 -26.25
C THR A 67 -13.48 -17.23 -25.49
N ASN A 68 -13.04 -16.35 -24.60
CA ASN A 68 -12.74 -16.61 -23.18
C ASN A 68 -12.03 -15.38 -22.62
N SER A 69 -12.83 -14.43 -22.12
CA SER A 69 -12.33 -13.22 -21.48
C SER A 69 -11.84 -13.54 -20.08
N TYR A 70 -10.57 -13.94 -19.95
CA TYR A 70 -9.91 -13.95 -18.65
C TYR A 70 -9.53 -12.52 -18.28
N SER A 71 -10.19 -11.94 -17.29
CA SER A 71 -9.75 -10.69 -16.68
C SER A 71 -8.49 -10.97 -15.85
N VAL A 72 -7.33 -10.54 -16.33
CA VAL A 72 -6.10 -10.54 -15.51
C VAL A 72 -6.14 -9.33 -14.59
N VAL A 73 -5.78 -9.52 -13.32
CA VAL A 73 -5.71 -8.47 -12.31
C VAL A 73 -4.39 -7.69 -12.49
N LYS A 74 -4.40 -6.36 -12.31
CA LYS A 74 -3.20 -5.51 -12.46
C LYS A 74 -2.28 -5.65 -11.22
N GLU A 75 -1.25 -6.48 -11.30
CA GLU A 75 -0.23 -6.57 -10.26
C GLU A 75 0.89 -5.55 -10.47
N GLN A 76 1.37 -4.93 -9.38
CA GLN A 76 2.59 -4.13 -9.38
C GLN A 76 3.67 -4.88 -8.62
N VAL A 77 4.78 -5.16 -9.30
CA VAL A 77 5.93 -5.84 -8.70
C VAL A 77 7.13 -4.90 -8.73
N SER A 78 7.75 -4.72 -7.58
CA SER A 78 9.01 -4.00 -7.43
C SER A 78 9.99 -4.83 -6.62
N THR A 79 11.26 -4.78 -6.99
CA THR A 79 12.33 -5.41 -6.23
C THR A 79 13.28 -4.32 -5.77
N PHE A 80 13.69 -4.37 -4.51
CA PHE A 80 14.64 -3.42 -3.94
C PHE A 80 15.49 -4.10 -2.85
N MET A 81 16.49 -3.38 -2.35
CA MET A 81 17.43 -3.89 -1.36
C MET A 81 17.20 -3.25 0.02
N ALA A 82 16.89 -4.09 1.02
CA ALA A 82 16.83 -3.70 2.43
C ALA A 82 18.21 -3.93 3.09
N GLY A 83 19.12 -2.97 2.91
CA GLY A 83 20.55 -3.19 3.09
C GLY A 83 21.01 -4.24 2.07
N GLU A 84 21.60 -5.35 2.51
CA GLU A 84 22.06 -6.41 1.60
C GLU A 84 20.99 -7.46 1.25
N GLN A 85 19.76 -7.26 1.70
CA GLN A 85 18.72 -8.27 1.63
C GLN A 85 17.68 -7.86 0.58
N PRO A 86 17.53 -8.61 -0.54
CA PRO A 86 16.50 -8.27 -1.51
C PRO A 86 15.12 -8.53 -0.93
N VAL A 87 14.20 -7.65 -1.29
CA VAL A 87 12.79 -7.72 -0.97
C VAL A 87 12.00 -7.54 -2.26
N ILE A 88 11.08 -8.46 -2.51
CA ILE A 88 10.13 -8.40 -3.61
C ILE A 88 8.82 -7.88 -3.04
N ALA A 89 8.42 -6.68 -3.44
CA ALA A 89 7.12 -6.09 -3.14
C ALA A 89 6.14 -6.38 -4.26
N THR A 90 5.00 -6.97 -3.93
CA THR A 90 3.91 -7.27 -4.85
C THR A 90 2.62 -6.65 -4.32
N LEU A 91 2.07 -5.66 -5.04
CA LEU A 91 0.76 -5.08 -4.75
C LEU A 91 -0.26 -5.70 -5.72
N THR A 92 -1.21 -6.47 -5.17
CA THR A 92 -2.25 -7.16 -5.93
C THR A 92 -3.64 -6.67 -5.51
N PRO A 93 -4.47 -6.15 -6.43
CA PRO A 93 -5.87 -5.85 -6.18
C PRO A 93 -6.64 -7.10 -5.76
N VAL A 94 -7.50 -6.97 -4.76
CA VAL A 94 -8.41 -8.03 -4.34
C VAL A 94 -9.68 -7.91 -5.16
N SER A 95 -9.85 -8.82 -6.13
CA SER A 95 -11.09 -8.89 -6.91
C SER A 95 -12.25 -9.41 -6.04
N ALA A 96 -13.45 -8.85 -6.23
CA ALA A 96 -14.68 -9.31 -5.58
C ALA A 96 -15.23 -10.64 -6.15
N ILE A 97 -14.63 -11.15 -7.25
CA ILE A 97 -15.06 -12.39 -7.90
C ILE A 97 -14.37 -13.57 -7.21
N SER A 98 -15.12 -14.31 -6.39
CA SER A 98 -14.67 -15.61 -5.92
C SER A 98 -14.57 -16.57 -7.10
N THR A 99 -13.38 -17.08 -7.39
CA THR A 99 -13.20 -18.24 -8.26
C THR A 99 -13.63 -19.49 -7.51
N GLN A 100 -14.94 -19.68 -7.29
CA GLN A 100 -15.48 -21.00 -7.00
C GLN A 100 -15.99 -21.63 -8.29
N ALA A 101 -15.07 -22.34 -8.95
CA ALA A 101 -15.46 -23.37 -9.90
C ALA A 101 -15.98 -24.59 -9.11
N SER A 102 -17.28 -24.65 -8.82
CA SER A 102 -18.08 -25.89 -9.00
C SER A 102 -19.57 -25.62 -8.73
N VAL A 103 -20.40 -25.97 -9.73
CA VAL A 103 -21.83 -26.38 -9.67
C VAL A 103 -22.81 -25.56 -8.82
N ASN A 104 -23.17 -24.34 -9.29
CA ASN A 104 -24.55 -23.83 -9.43
C ASN A 104 -24.51 -22.33 -9.79
N PRO A 105 -25.29 -21.83 -10.78
CA PRO A 105 -25.20 -20.45 -11.24
C PRO A 105 -26.07 -19.55 -10.35
N ILE A 106 -25.71 -19.44 -9.08
CA ILE A 106 -25.99 -18.23 -8.31
C ILE A 106 -24.66 -17.93 -7.66
N ALA A 107 -23.84 -17.15 -8.36
CA ALA A 107 -22.65 -16.56 -7.76
C ALA A 107 -23.13 -15.83 -6.49
N ALA A 108 -22.82 -16.40 -5.33
CA ALA A 108 -22.93 -15.68 -4.09
C ALA A 108 -21.93 -14.53 -4.20
N VAL A 109 -22.39 -13.37 -4.67
CA VAL A 109 -21.69 -12.11 -4.46
C VAL A 109 -21.43 -12.10 -2.97
N VAL A 110 -20.16 -12.22 -2.56
CA VAL A 110 -19.78 -12.15 -1.15
C VAL A 110 -20.00 -10.70 -0.75
N ARG A 111 -21.25 -10.37 -0.39
CA ARG A 111 -21.60 -9.09 0.20
C ARG A 111 -21.06 -9.12 1.60
N ASN A 112 -20.21 -8.17 1.97
CA ASN A 112 -19.81 -8.00 3.35
C ASN A 112 -20.94 -7.25 4.04
N PRO A 113 -21.77 -7.93 4.86
CA PRO A 113 -22.80 -7.20 5.58
C PRO A 113 -22.10 -6.20 6.49
N LEU A 114 -22.52 -4.93 6.43
CA LEU A 114 -22.06 -3.90 7.35
C LEU A 114 -22.60 -4.26 8.73
N LYS A 115 -21.82 -5.01 9.49
CA LYS A 115 -22.16 -5.50 10.84
C LYS A 115 -21.24 -4.84 11.83
N GLY A 116 -21.74 -3.81 12.48
CA GLY A 116 -21.08 -3.19 13.62
C GLY A 116 -22.15 -2.47 14.44
N PRO A 117 -22.19 -2.65 15.76
CA PRO A 117 -23.10 -1.86 16.57
C PRO A 117 -22.76 -0.38 16.36
N ASN A 118 -23.79 0.43 16.18
CA ASN A 118 -23.74 1.88 16.09
C ASN A 118 -23.15 2.44 14.80
N VAL A 119 -23.02 1.69 13.69
CA VAL A 119 -22.58 2.29 12.42
C VAL A 119 -23.67 3.20 11.87
N LYS A 120 -23.36 4.47 11.58
CA LYS A 120 -24.34 5.45 11.10
C LYS A 120 -24.22 5.72 9.62
N TYR A 121 -25.35 6.00 8.99
CA TYR A 121 -25.43 6.47 7.62
C TYR A 121 -26.53 7.52 7.46
N ARG A 122 -26.33 8.43 6.51
CA ARG A 122 -27.31 9.45 6.13
C ARG A 122 -27.95 9.07 4.82
N VAL A 123 -29.28 9.19 4.75
CA VAL A 123 -30.08 9.09 3.54
C VAL A 123 -30.59 10.48 3.18
N ILE A 124 -30.48 10.86 1.92
CA ILE A 124 -30.99 12.12 1.38
C ILE A 124 -31.86 11.79 0.16
N ALA A 125 -33.09 12.30 0.15
CA ALA A 125 -34.02 12.13 -0.97
C ALA A 125 -34.14 13.44 -1.75
N TYR A 126 -33.97 13.35 -3.07
CA TYR A 126 -34.15 14.45 -4.01
C TYR A 126 -35.31 14.13 -4.94
N ARG A 127 -36.17 15.10 -5.22
CA ARG A 127 -37.28 14.95 -6.18
C ARG A 127 -36.71 14.91 -7.59
N THR A 128 -36.92 13.82 -8.33
CA THR A 128 -36.28 13.61 -9.65
C THR A 128 -36.66 14.70 -10.66
N SER A 129 -37.90 15.22 -10.62
CA SER A 129 -38.36 16.23 -11.59
C SER A 129 -37.73 17.61 -11.42
N THR A 130 -37.33 17.99 -10.19
CA THR A 130 -36.76 19.32 -9.90
C THR A 130 -35.31 19.26 -9.46
N GLY A 131 -34.82 18.07 -9.10
CA GLY A 131 -33.53 17.87 -8.45
C GLY A 131 -33.43 18.49 -7.05
N ALA A 132 -34.54 18.99 -6.48
CA ALA A 132 -34.54 19.63 -5.17
C ALA A 132 -34.50 18.58 -4.06
N LYS A 133 -33.76 18.86 -2.98
CA LYS A 133 -33.79 18.04 -1.77
C LYS A 133 -35.17 18.13 -1.12
N VAL A 134 -35.73 16.98 -0.75
CA VAL A 134 -37.06 16.87 -0.11
C VAL A 134 -36.94 16.40 1.33
N ALA A 135 -36.07 15.43 1.61
CA ALA A 135 -35.92 14.88 2.95
C ALA A 135 -34.49 14.40 3.24
N THR A 136 -34.18 14.29 4.52
CA THR A 136 -32.96 13.62 5.00
C THR A 136 -33.21 12.97 6.36
N SER A 137 -32.68 11.77 6.54
CA SER A 137 -32.71 11.05 7.82
C SER A 137 -31.37 10.39 8.07
N VAL A 138 -31.03 10.22 9.35
CA VAL A 138 -29.88 9.45 9.80
C VAL A 138 -30.38 8.15 10.37
N TYR A 139 -29.70 7.06 10.03
CA TYR A 139 -29.99 5.74 10.52
C TYR A 139 -28.77 5.15 11.20
N THR A 140 -29.01 4.41 12.27
CA THR A 140 -28.00 3.64 13.00
C THR A 140 -28.21 2.15 12.75
N ILE A 141 -27.12 1.46 12.46
CA ILE A 141 -27.07 0.01 12.28
C ILE A 141 -26.77 -0.64 13.64
N ASP A 142 -27.59 -1.60 14.05
CA ASP A 142 -27.36 -2.39 15.26
C ASP A 142 -26.39 -3.57 15.01
N ALA A 143 -26.09 -4.34 16.06
CA ALA A 143 -25.21 -5.51 15.95
C ALA A 143 -25.75 -6.61 15.00
N ASN A 144 -27.05 -6.62 14.75
CA ASN A 144 -27.73 -7.59 13.88
C ASN A 144 -27.82 -7.11 12.42
N GLY A 145 -27.41 -5.88 12.13
CA GLY A 145 -27.52 -5.26 10.81
C GLY A 145 -28.85 -4.56 10.55
N ASN A 146 -29.71 -4.41 11.57
CA ASN A 146 -30.96 -3.68 11.44
C ASN A 146 -30.70 -2.19 11.48
N SER A 147 -31.43 -1.44 10.66
CA SER A 147 -31.36 0.02 10.64
C SER A 147 -32.52 0.62 11.43
N THR A 148 -32.21 1.57 12.31
CA THR A 148 -33.18 2.35 13.08
C THR A 148 -32.96 3.83 12.83
N ALA A 149 -34.02 4.60 12.61
CA ALA A 149 -33.92 6.03 12.37
C ALA A 149 -33.57 6.79 13.67
N ASP A 150 -32.56 7.66 13.61
CA ASP A 150 -32.13 8.49 14.75
C ASP A 150 -33.01 9.73 14.93
N ASN A 151 -33.56 10.26 13.82
CA ASN A 151 -34.25 11.54 13.77
C ASN A 151 -35.65 11.44 13.15
N GLY A 152 -36.31 10.29 13.35
CA GLY A 152 -37.61 9.98 12.78
C GLY A 152 -37.53 9.31 11.41
N GLU A 153 -38.52 8.48 11.13
CA GLU A 153 -38.61 7.76 9.86
C GLU A 153 -38.73 8.69 8.66
N MET A 154 -38.11 8.31 7.53
CA MET A 154 -38.21 9.08 6.29
C MET A 154 -39.59 8.90 5.67
N MET A 155 -40.38 9.97 5.72
CA MET A 155 -41.69 10.08 5.09
C MET A 155 -41.59 10.95 3.83
N LEU A 156 -42.12 10.45 2.70
CA LEU A 156 -42.18 11.14 1.42
C LEU A 156 -43.60 11.15 0.85
N ASP A 157 -43.84 11.99 -0.15
CA ASP A 157 -45.09 11.96 -0.91
C ASP A 157 -45.09 10.73 -1.83
N GLY A 158 -45.90 9.73 -1.50
CA GLY A 158 -46.27 8.60 -2.37
C GLY A 158 -47.62 8.84 -3.04
N ASP A 159 -47.61 9.01 -4.36
CA ASP A 159 -48.81 9.21 -5.16
C ASP A 159 -48.99 8.14 -6.25
N ASN A 160 -49.99 8.34 -7.11
CA ASN A 160 -50.39 7.38 -8.12
C ASN A 160 -49.45 7.40 -9.33
N GLU A 161 -48.62 6.35 -9.42
CA GLU A 161 -47.94 5.78 -10.60
C GLU A 161 -46.95 6.64 -11.42
N THR A 162 -47.18 7.94 -11.62
CA THR A 162 -46.49 8.69 -12.70
C THR A 162 -45.70 9.93 -12.26
N VAL A 163 -45.85 10.44 -11.03
CA VAL A 163 -45.40 11.80 -10.68
C VAL A 163 -44.30 11.85 -9.61
N ASN A 164 -44.41 11.13 -8.50
CA ASN A 164 -43.44 11.23 -7.40
C ASN A 164 -42.31 10.19 -7.49
N LYS A 165 -41.25 10.57 -8.21
CA LYS A 165 -39.99 9.82 -8.26
C LYS A 165 -38.88 10.56 -7.54
N TYR A 166 -37.99 9.79 -6.92
CA TYR A 166 -36.90 10.30 -6.11
C TYR A 166 -35.56 9.68 -6.48
N ASP A 167 -34.52 10.49 -6.37
CA ASP A 167 -33.14 10.04 -6.34
C ASP A 167 -32.69 9.97 -4.88
N PHE A 168 -32.17 8.82 -4.47
CA PHE A 168 -31.68 8.60 -3.12
C PHE A 168 -30.16 8.59 -3.12
N VAL A 169 -29.56 9.34 -2.21
CA VAL A 169 -28.13 9.32 -1.92
C VAL A 169 -27.93 8.84 -0.49
N VAL A 170 -27.06 7.85 -0.32
CA VAL A 170 -26.71 7.28 0.98
C VAL A 170 -25.21 7.40 1.20
N LEU A 171 -24.84 7.92 2.37
CA LEU A 171 -23.45 8.17 2.75
C LEU A 171 -23.18 7.57 4.14
N SER A 172 -21.99 6.99 4.32
CA SER A 172 -21.53 6.51 5.63
C SER A 172 -20.02 6.71 5.77
N TYR A 173 -19.54 6.77 7.01
CA TYR A 173 -18.11 6.72 7.35
C TYR A 173 -17.69 5.37 7.94
N ASN A 174 -18.56 4.36 7.86
CA ASN A 174 -18.38 3.05 8.49
C ASN A 174 -18.05 3.16 10.00
N SER A 175 -18.64 4.15 10.67
CA SER A 175 -18.36 4.48 12.07
C SER A 175 -19.61 4.98 12.77
N SER A 176 -19.50 5.29 14.06
CA SER A 176 -20.59 5.88 14.84
C SER A 176 -20.91 7.33 14.53
N THR A 177 -20.17 7.94 13.60
CA THR A 177 -20.40 9.30 13.14
C THR A 177 -21.14 9.27 11.81
N ALA A 178 -22.32 9.91 11.76
CA ALA A 178 -23.03 10.10 10.52
C ALA A 178 -22.39 11.22 9.68
N PRO A 179 -22.33 11.09 8.35
CA PRO A 179 -22.00 12.22 7.48
C PRO A 179 -22.92 13.43 7.72
N ALA A 180 -22.37 14.63 7.53
CA ALA A 180 -23.12 15.87 7.66
C ALA A 180 -24.26 15.94 6.64
N ASP A 181 -25.28 16.74 6.95
CA ASP A 181 -26.35 17.00 5.99
C ASP A 181 -25.86 17.91 4.87
N VAL A 182 -26.41 17.72 3.66
CA VAL A 182 -26.06 18.50 2.47
C VAL A 182 -27.29 19.25 1.98
N THR A 183 -27.15 20.55 1.71
CA THR A 183 -28.23 21.41 1.20
C THR A 183 -28.13 21.58 -0.31
N GLY A 184 -29.18 22.12 -0.93
CA GLY A 184 -29.21 22.43 -2.36
C GLY A 184 -29.77 21.32 -3.26
N SER A 185 -29.58 21.47 -4.56
CA SER A 185 -30.03 20.52 -5.59
C SER A 185 -29.00 19.40 -5.81
N ILE A 186 -29.45 18.20 -6.16
CA ILE A 186 -28.58 17.04 -6.43
C ILE A 186 -27.48 17.33 -7.46
N SER A 187 -27.73 18.24 -8.41
CA SER A 187 -26.77 18.60 -9.47
C SER A 187 -25.52 19.33 -8.95
N THR A 188 -25.65 20.07 -7.84
CA THR A 188 -24.58 20.87 -7.22
C THR A 188 -24.21 20.41 -5.81
N ALA A 189 -25.04 19.55 -5.21
CA ALA A 189 -24.87 19.07 -3.84
C ALA A 189 -23.51 18.36 -3.68
N THR A 190 -22.73 18.83 -2.72
CA THR A 190 -21.40 18.31 -2.39
C THR A 190 -21.30 18.21 -0.87
N LEU A 191 -20.82 17.07 -0.37
CA LEU A 191 -20.43 16.92 1.03
C LEU A 191 -18.94 17.31 1.16
N PRO A 192 -18.62 18.43 1.83
CA PRO A 192 -17.23 18.87 2.01
C PRO A 192 -16.58 18.26 3.25
N SER A 193 -15.30 18.59 3.46
CA SER A 193 -14.57 18.40 4.73
C SER A 193 -14.53 16.96 5.23
N ILE A 194 -14.33 16.01 4.32
CA ILE A 194 -14.24 14.59 4.63
C ILE A 194 -12.80 14.24 4.98
N SER A 195 -12.61 13.73 6.20
CA SER A 195 -11.33 13.15 6.62
C SER A 195 -11.05 11.85 5.87
N GLY A 196 -9.82 11.69 5.36
CA GLY A 196 -9.37 10.43 4.78
C GLY A 196 -9.22 9.28 5.77
N ASP A 197 -9.28 9.56 7.08
CA ASP A 197 -9.30 8.54 8.12
C ASP A 197 -10.68 7.92 8.32
N ASN A 198 -11.73 8.56 7.79
CA ASN A 198 -13.08 8.01 7.74
C ASN A 198 -13.25 7.15 6.49
N ASP A 199 -13.81 5.96 6.65
CA ASP A 199 -14.10 5.05 5.53
C ASP A 199 -15.35 5.51 4.79
N LEU A 200 -15.18 6.52 3.92
CA LEU A 200 -16.25 7.09 3.12
C LEU A 200 -16.85 6.02 2.22
N MET A 201 -18.14 5.78 2.40
CA MET A 201 -18.93 4.92 1.55
C MET A 201 -20.09 5.70 0.92
N TYR A 202 -20.46 5.32 -0.30
CA TYR A 202 -21.48 6.00 -1.08
C TYR A 202 -22.36 5.01 -1.84
N PHE A 203 -23.65 5.30 -1.88
CA PHE A 203 -24.62 4.64 -2.74
C PHE A 203 -25.56 5.68 -3.33
N ARG A 204 -25.95 5.48 -4.59
CA ARG A 204 -27.01 6.25 -5.23
C ARG A 204 -27.91 5.34 -6.05
N THR A 205 -29.20 5.61 -5.98
CA THR A 205 -30.19 5.05 -6.90
C THR A 205 -31.09 6.17 -7.39
N ASN A 206 -31.50 6.08 -8.66
CA ASN A 206 -32.17 7.16 -9.36
C ASN A 206 -33.59 6.76 -9.73
N ASN A 207 -34.45 7.76 -9.88
CA ASN A 207 -35.77 7.60 -10.49
C ASN A 207 -36.62 6.53 -9.77
N VAL A 208 -36.43 6.39 -8.46
CA VAL A 208 -37.14 5.42 -7.63
C VAL A 208 -38.57 5.92 -7.44
N ARG A 209 -39.53 5.11 -7.87
CA ARG A 209 -40.94 5.36 -7.65
C ARG A 209 -41.30 5.07 -6.20
N VAL A 210 -41.97 6.00 -5.55
CA VAL A 210 -42.46 5.87 -4.17
C VAL A 210 -43.99 5.76 -4.20
N SER A 211 -44.51 4.66 -3.67
CA SER A 211 -45.96 4.40 -3.58
C SER A 211 -46.47 4.76 -2.19
N LYS A 212 -47.79 4.99 -2.05
CA LYS A 212 -48.42 5.06 -0.72
C LYS A 212 -48.09 3.80 0.11
N GLY A 213 -47.80 3.99 1.39
CA GLY A 213 -47.44 2.91 2.32
C GLY A 213 -45.94 2.63 2.38
N ASP A 214 -45.57 1.37 2.61
CA ASP A 214 -44.17 0.96 2.80
C ASP A 214 -43.43 0.83 1.46
N ASN A 215 -42.23 1.41 1.39
CA ASN A 215 -41.31 1.27 0.26
C ASN A 215 -39.95 0.82 0.77
N VAL A 216 -39.38 -0.22 0.19
CA VAL A 216 -38.08 -0.74 0.61
C VAL A 216 -36.97 -0.19 -0.29
N LEU A 217 -35.97 0.44 0.31
CA LEU A 217 -34.77 0.89 -0.37
C LEU A 217 -33.62 -0.09 -0.12
N ASN A 218 -33.22 -0.80 -1.17
CA ASN A 218 -32.06 -1.70 -1.15
C ASN A 218 -30.77 -0.91 -1.35
N ILE A 219 -29.85 -0.98 -0.38
CA ILE A 219 -28.63 -0.17 -0.33
C ILE A 219 -27.41 -1.08 -0.39
N LEU A 220 -26.49 -0.80 -1.32
CA LEU A 220 -25.17 -1.43 -1.38
C LEU A 220 -24.10 -0.32 -1.41
N LEU A 221 -23.37 -0.18 -0.31
CA LEU A 221 -22.44 0.92 -0.11
C LEU A 221 -21.08 0.63 -0.76
N ALA A 222 -20.63 1.48 -1.68
CA ALA A 222 -19.32 1.36 -2.29
C ALA A 222 -18.29 2.18 -1.50
N HIS A 223 -17.17 1.55 -1.11
CA HIS A 223 -16.04 2.24 -0.49
C HIS A 223 -15.40 3.21 -1.50
N LYS A 224 -15.10 4.43 -1.05
CA LYS A 224 -14.53 5.50 -1.89
C LYS A 224 -13.05 5.79 -1.62
N PHE A 225 -12.51 5.22 -0.56
CA PHE A 225 -11.07 5.18 -0.29
C PHE A 225 -10.57 3.75 -0.37
N SER A 226 -9.28 3.60 -0.64
CA SER A 226 -8.66 2.31 -0.85
C SER A 226 -8.28 1.67 0.47
N GLN A 227 -8.17 0.35 0.50
CA GLN A 227 -7.70 -0.38 1.67
C GLN A 227 -6.51 -1.24 1.29
N ILE A 228 -5.43 -1.19 2.07
CA ILE A 228 -4.23 -1.99 1.84
C ILE A 228 -3.98 -2.88 3.06
N THR A 229 -3.86 -4.18 2.83
CA THR A 229 -3.35 -5.13 3.82
C THR A 229 -1.92 -5.49 3.46
N THR A 230 -0.97 -5.27 4.38
CA THR A 230 0.44 -5.53 4.13
C THR A 230 0.88 -6.84 4.78
N THR A 231 1.56 -7.71 4.05
CA THR A 231 2.13 -8.96 4.55
C THR A 231 3.65 -8.92 4.46
N ILE A 232 4.33 -9.19 5.57
CA ILE A 232 5.78 -9.39 5.61
C ILE A 232 6.03 -10.90 5.64
N ASP A 233 6.78 -11.39 4.66
CA ASP A 233 7.09 -12.81 4.47
C ASP A 233 8.60 -13.02 4.50
N ALA A 234 9.10 -13.51 5.64
CA ALA A 234 10.50 -13.87 5.86
C ALA A 234 10.74 -15.39 5.75
N SER A 235 9.72 -16.18 5.37
CA SER A 235 9.76 -17.64 5.43
C SER A 235 10.90 -18.25 4.59
N ALA A 236 11.24 -17.63 3.46
CA ALA A 236 12.30 -18.11 2.58
C ALA A 236 13.70 -17.90 3.19
N VAL A 237 13.96 -16.74 3.79
CA VAL A 237 15.32 -16.36 4.26
C VAL A 237 15.61 -16.79 5.70
N ALA A 238 14.60 -17.24 6.42
CA ALA A 238 14.68 -17.59 7.83
C ALA A 238 13.84 -18.83 8.14
N SER A 239 14.09 -19.92 7.40
CA SER A 239 13.38 -21.19 7.58
C SER A 239 13.41 -21.64 9.05
N GLY A 240 12.23 -21.94 9.61
CA GLY A 240 12.07 -22.34 11.01
C GLY A 240 12.27 -21.22 12.05
N THR A 241 12.63 -20.00 11.65
CA THR A 241 12.82 -18.87 12.57
C THR A 241 11.68 -17.85 12.40
N PRO A 242 10.87 -17.61 13.44
CA PRO A 242 9.75 -16.67 13.34
C PRO A 242 10.20 -15.22 13.32
N ILE A 243 9.33 -14.35 12.83
CA ILE A 243 9.41 -12.91 13.11
C ILE A 243 9.13 -12.72 14.60
N SER A 244 10.04 -12.07 15.30
CA SER A 244 9.93 -11.82 16.75
C SER A 244 9.32 -10.45 17.06
N SER A 245 9.56 -9.45 16.21
CA SER A 245 8.94 -8.13 16.35
C SER A 245 8.90 -7.35 15.05
N ILE A 246 7.93 -6.45 14.95
CA ILE A 246 7.81 -5.44 13.91
C ILE A 246 7.51 -4.11 14.61
N GLY A 247 8.31 -3.08 14.32
CA GLY A 247 8.12 -1.75 14.89
C GLY A 247 6.80 -1.09 14.46
N ASN A 248 6.38 -0.08 15.22
CA ASN A 248 5.07 0.60 15.08
C ASN A 248 5.14 1.96 14.34
N GLY A 249 6.30 2.32 13.79
CA GLY A 249 6.54 3.57 13.08
C GLY A 249 6.58 3.41 11.58
N ILE A 250 5.93 2.37 11.03
CA ILE A 250 5.85 2.10 9.60
C ILE A 250 4.61 2.82 9.05
N ASN A 251 4.76 3.52 7.93
CA ASN A 251 3.71 4.41 7.42
C ASN A 251 3.69 4.48 5.88
N PHE A 252 2.49 4.59 5.34
CA PHE A 252 2.27 5.13 4.00
C PHE A 252 2.30 6.67 4.06
N ASP A 253 2.88 7.31 3.05
CA ASP A 253 2.74 8.75 2.83
C ASP A 253 1.57 9.06 1.88
N LYS A 254 1.43 10.33 1.48
CA LYS A 254 0.43 10.81 0.51
C LYS A 254 -1.02 10.46 0.88
N HIS A 255 -1.29 10.26 2.16
CA HIS A 255 -2.64 10.06 2.68
C HIS A 255 -3.34 11.42 2.87
N ARG A 256 -4.58 11.59 2.45
CA ARG A 256 -5.35 12.82 2.67
C ARG A 256 -6.20 12.72 3.94
N GLY A 257 -5.53 12.50 5.08
CA GLY A 257 -6.19 12.19 6.36
C GLY A 257 -6.95 13.36 6.98
N GLY A 258 -6.53 14.60 6.73
CA GLY A 258 -7.27 15.80 7.18
C GLY A 258 -8.64 15.93 6.51
N ALA A 259 -9.47 16.85 7.02
CA ALA A 259 -10.79 17.17 6.48
C ALA A 259 -10.71 17.95 5.13
N VAL A 260 -10.06 17.35 4.14
CA VAL A 260 -9.66 18.00 2.88
C VAL A 260 -10.29 17.38 1.64
N ASN A 261 -11.03 16.28 1.79
CA ASN A 261 -11.72 15.62 0.69
C ASN A 261 -13.18 16.06 0.61
N SER A 262 -13.80 15.90 -0.55
CA SER A 262 -15.23 16.13 -0.74
C SER A 262 -15.81 15.12 -1.72
N ILE A 263 -17.12 14.88 -1.68
CA ILE A 263 -17.82 14.01 -2.62
C ILE A 263 -19.01 14.73 -3.25
N LYS A 264 -19.12 14.65 -4.57
CA LYS A 264 -20.26 15.18 -5.32
C LYS A 264 -21.40 14.16 -5.28
N LEU A 265 -22.58 14.58 -4.83
CA LEU A 265 -23.67 13.65 -4.57
C LEU A 265 -24.36 13.16 -5.85
N SER A 266 -24.17 13.86 -6.97
CA SER A 266 -24.73 13.44 -8.26
C SER A 266 -24.04 12.21 -8.85
N ASP A 267 -22.81 11.88 -8.49
CA ASP A 267 -22.07 10.79 -9.15
C ASP A 267 -21.15 10.03 -8.22
N GLY A 268 -20.99 10.49 -6.98
CA GLY A 268 -20.11 9.88 -6.01
C GLY A 268 -18.63 10.12 -6.30
N THR A 269 -18.31 11.04 -7.22
CA THR A 269 -16.93 11.41 -7.52
C THR A 269 -16.31 12.11 -6.31
N VAL A 270 -15.18 11.59 -5.84
CA VAL A 270 -14.41 12.21 -4.77
C VAL A 270 -13.44 13.22 -5.35
N THR A 271 -13.45 14.43 -4.81
CA THR A 271 -12.37 15.39 -4.99
C THR A 271 -11.42 15.28 -3.81
N PHE A 272 -10.16 14.99 -4.12
CA PHE A 272 -9.10 14.80 -3.14
C PHE A 272 -8.35 16.13 -2.93
N GLY A 273 -8.22 16.58 -1.69
CA GLY A 273 -7.50 17.83 -1.36
C GLY A 273 -5.99 17.75 -1.62
N SER A 274 -5.28 18.88 -1.59
CA SER A 274 -3.83 18.91 -1.84
C SER A 274 -2.97 18.52 -0.63
N THR A 275 -3.45 18.76 0.59
CA THR A 275 -2.70 18.50 1.83
C THR A 275 -2.62 17.00 2.13
N THR A 276 -1.40 16.51 2.36
CA THR A 276 -1.14 15.10 2.69
C THR A 276 -0.53 14.93 4.07
N THR A 277 -0.82 13.79 4.68
CA THR A 277 -0.26 13.28 5.94
C THR A 277 0.28 11.86 5.72
N THR A 278 0.85 11.27 6.77
CA THR A 278 1.22 9.85 6.81
C THR A 278 0.11 9.02 7.46
N LYS A 279 -0.08 7.77 7.02
CA LYS A 279 -0.97 6.79 7.64
C LYS A 279 -0.18 5.61 8.17
N ALA A 280 -0.23 5.39 9.49
CA ALA A 280 0.50 4.31 10.15
C ALA A 280 -0.08 2.94 9.79
N ILE A 281 0.79 1.94 9.71
CA ILE A 281 0.45 0.53 9.56
C ILE A 281 0.73 -0.17 10.88
N SER A 282 -0.25 -0.93 11.36
CA SER A 282 -0.12 -1.74 12.57
C SER A 282 -0.08 -3.22 12.23
N PHE A 283 0.89 -3.93 12.79
CA PHE A 283 0.95 -5.39 12.75
C PHE A 283 0.51 -5.97 14.08
N THR A 284 -0.34 -6.97 14.03
CA THR A 284 -0.72 -7.77 15.19
C THR A 284 0.06 -9.07 15.14
N ALA A 285 0.75 -9.42 16.23
CA ALA A 285 1.47 -10.69 16.30
C ALA A 285 0.49 -11.86 16.11
N PRO A 286 0.80 -12.83 15.23
CA PRO A 286 -0.06 -14.00 15.05
C PRO A 286 -0.09 -14.84 16.33
N THR A 287 -1.20 -15.54 16.56
CA THR A 287 -1.39 -16.40 17.74
C THR A 287 -0.37 -17.53 17.80
N ALA A 288 -0.03 -18.09 16.64
CA ALA A 288 1.08 -19.03 16.49
C ALA A 288 2.31 -18.31 15.95
N SER A 289 3.47 -18.70 16.48
CA SER A 289 4.78 -18.26 16.01
C SER A 289 4.90 -18.46 14.49
N SER A 290 5.27 -17.41 13.75
CA SER A 290 5.25 -17.40 12.29
C SER A 290 6.34 -16.50 11.71
N ALA A 291 6.91 -16.92 10.59
CA ALA A 291 7.79 -16.10 9.74
C ALA A 291 7.01 -15.20 8.76
N ILE A 292 5.68 -15.19 8.86
CA ILE A 292 4.77 -14.41 8.04
C ILE A 292 3.83 -13.63 8.96
N TRP A 293 3.86 -12.30 8.89
CA TRP A 293 3.00 -11.40 9.66
C TRP A 293 2.17 -10.54 8.71
N THR A 294 0.89 -10.38 9.02
CA THR A 294 -0.04 -9.57 8.24
C THR A 294 -0.53 -8.40 9.07
N SER A 295 -0.56 -7.21 8.48
CA SER A 295 -1.04 -6.00 9.13
C SER A 295 -2.56 -6.02 9.31
N ASN A 296 -3.05 -5.18 10.22
CA ASN A 296 -4.45 -4.78 10.15
C ASN A 296 -4.70 -4.04 8.82
N PRO A 297 -5.91 -4.12 8.24
CA PRO A 297 -6.23 -3.38 7.02
C PRO A 297 -6.06 -1.86 7.25
N THR A 298 -5.37 -1.20 6.33
CA THR A 298 -5.06 0.23 6.43
C THR A 298 -5.82 1.00 5.36
N LEU A 299 -6.65 1.97 5.76
CA LEU A 299 -7.38 2.85 4.86
C LEU A 299 -6.48 3.95 4.31
N LEU A 300 -6.47 4.12 2.98
CA LEU A 300 -5.66 5.11 2.27
C LEU A 300 -6.52 5.96 1.34
N ALA A 301 -6.82 7.19 1.75
CA ALA A 301 -7.37 8.24 0.89
C ALA A 301 -6.26 8.83 0.00
N ASN A 302 -6.14 8.29 -1.21
CA ASN A 302 -5.16 8.71 -2.21
C ASN A 302 -5.79 8.58 -3.61
N PRO A 303 -5.61 9.56 -4.52
CA PRO A 303 -6.20 9.54 -5.85
C PRO A 303 -5.47 8.62 -6.82
N GLY A 304 -4.24 8.19 -6.52
CA GLY A 304 -3.50 7.12 -7.20
C GLY A 304 -3.09 7.34 -8.65
N GLY A 305 -3.58 8.39 -9.31
CA GLY A 305 -3.53 8.49 -10.78
C GLY A 305 -2.26 9.09 -11.37
N THR A 306 -1.42 9.78 -10.59
CA THR A 306 -0.24 10.51 -11.08
C THR A 306 1.02 10.18 -10.29
N ALA A 307 2.20 10.41 -10.88
CA ALA A 307 3.49 10.20 -10.20
C ALA A 307 3.60 10.98 -8.88
N THR A 308 3.00 12.18 -8.79
CA THR A 308 2.99 13.00 -7.57
C THR A 308 2.13 12.44 -6.44
N ASP A 309 1.19 11.56 -6.77
CA ASP A 309 0.26 10.91 -5.85
C ASP A 309 0.68 9.50 -5.45
N MET A 310 1.65 8.89 -6.15
CA MET A 310 2.13 7.55 -5.81
C MET A 310 2.64 7.52 -4.37
N SER A 311 2.15 6.55 -3.60
CA SER A 311 2.49 6.42 -2.19
C SER A 311 3.78 5.63 -2.01
N THR A 312 4.48 5.94 -0.94
CA THR A 312 5.67 5.25 -0.45
C THR A 312 5.39 4.66 0.92
N LEU A 313 5.62 3.35 1.06
CA LEU A 313 5.68 2.69 2.36
C LEU A 313 7.08 2.86 2.95
N THR A 314 7.20 3.48 4.13
CA THR A 314 8.49 3.77 4.76
C THR A 314 8.72 2.96 6.03
N PHE A 315 9.90 2.35 6.14
CA PHE A 315 10.44 1.76 7.36
C PHE A 315 11.56 2.68 7.89
N PRO A 316 11.31 3.54 8.88
CA PRO A 316 12.28 4.54 9.31
C PRO A 316 13.55 3.92 9.91
N ASN A 317 14.64 4.70 9.95
CA ASN A 317 15.90 4.29 10.59
C ASN A 317 15.87 4.40 12.12
N THR A 318 14.84 3.86 12.75
CA THR A 318 14.67 3.83 14.20
C THR A 318 14.14 2.45 14.62
N ALA A 319 14.06 2.20 15.93
CA ALA A 319 13.44 0.98 16.44
C ALA A 319 12.00 0.80 15.91
N ALA A 320 11.29 1.92 15.69
CA ALA A 320 9.91 1.92 15.19
C ALA A 320 9.79 1.42 13.73
N GLY A 321 10.87 1.42 12.93
CA GLY A 321 10.89 0.87 11.58
C GLY A 321 11.58 -0.49 11.46
N THR A 322 11.87 -1.16 12.59
CA THR A 322 12.67 -2.38 12.61
C THR A 322 11.81 -3.64 12.52
N ILE A 323 12.15 -4.55 11.61
CA ILE A 323 11.68 -5.94 11.57
C ILE A 323 12.77 -6.82 12.18
N THR A 324 12.41 -7.69 13.11
CA THR A 324 13.34 -8.64 13.74
C THR A 324 12.91 -10.08 13.47
N VAL A 325 13.85 -10.90 13.00
CA VAL A 325 13.67 -12.33 12.72
C VAL A 325 14.80 -13.09 13.41
N GLY A 326 14.48 -13.81 14.48
CA GLY A 326 15.49 -14.35 15.39
C GLY A 326 16.42 -13.25 15.93
N THR A 327 17.72 -13.35 15.65
CA THR A 327 18.75 -12.37 16.04
C THR A 327 19.05 -11.32 14.96
N LYS A 328 18.47 -11.46 13.76
CA LYS A 328 18.69 -10.55 12.63
C LYS A 328 17.62 -9.47 12.60
N SER A 329 18.00 -8.25 12.24
CA SER A 329 17.07 -7.13 12.10
C SER A 329 17.29 -6.34 10.82
N LYS A 330 16.22 -5.75 10.29
CA LYS A 330 16.20 -4.89 9.09
C LYS A 330 15.34 -3.65 9.34
N ARG A 331 15.82 -2.49 8.90
CA ARG A 331 15.16 -1.17 8.98
C ARG A 331 15.72 -0.27 7.88
N ASN A 332 15.23 0.97 7.79
CA ASN A 332 15.73 1.99 6.85
C ASN A 332 15.61 1.56 5.38
N PHE A 333 14.40 1.17 4.97
CA PHE A 333 14.08 0.89 3.58
C PHE A 333 12.67 1.39 3.27
N SER A 334 12.32 1.45 1.99
CA SER A 334 11.01 1.92 1.56
C SER A 334 10.54 1.17 0.31
N VAL A 335 9.22 1.12 0.13
CA VAL A 335 8.58 0.64 -1.10
C VAL A 335 7.96 1.85 -1.77
N SER A 336 8.60 2.34 -2.81
CA SER A 336 8.17 3.54 -3.52
C SER A 336 7.21 3.21 -4.67
N ASN A 337 6.58 4.24 -5.23
CA ASN A 337 5.78 4.17 -6.46
C ASN A 337 4.57 3.24 -6.38
N LEU A 338 3.93 3.14 -5.20
CA LEU A 338 2.70 2.38 -5.05
C LEU A 338 1.54 3.16 -5.68
N VAL A 339 0.97 2.60 -6.73
CA VAL A 339 -0.20 3.14 -7.44
C VAL A 339 -1.45 2.48 -6.88
N VAL A 340 -2.34 3.28 -6.28
CA VAL A 340 -3.51 2.78 -5.55
C VAL A 340 -4.75 3.50 -6.06
N THR A 341 -5.61 2.79 -6.80
CA THR A 341 -6.84 3.39 -7.33
C THR A 341 -7.87 3.57 -6.19
N PRO A 342 -8.54 4.73 -6.10
CA PRO A 342 -9.59 4.97 -5.12
C PRO A 342 -10.65 3.86 -5.09
N GLY A 343 -11.09 3.50 -3.88
CA GLY A 343 -12.18 2.52 -3.70
C GLY A 343 -11.79 1.06 -3.92
N VAL A 344 -10.53 0.77 -4.27
CA VAL A 344 -10.04 -0.60 -4.48
C VAL A 344 -9.34 -1.14 -3.23
N LYS A 345 -9.49 -2.45 -2.98
CA LYS A 345 -8.78 -3.16 -1.92
C LYS A 345 -7.54 -3.86 -2.47
N TYR A 346 -6.42 -3.82 -1.75
CA TYR A 346 -5.14 -4.40 -2.17
C TYR A 346 -4.50 -5.26 -1.08
N ASN A 347 -3.74 -6.26 -1.51
CA ASN A 347 -2.76 -6.97 -0.70
C ASN A 347 -1.35 -6.54 -1.15
N LEU A 348 -0.57 -5.97 -0.24
CA LEU A 348 0.85 -5.66 -0.46
C LEU A 348 1.72 -6.72 0.23
N LYS A 349 2.36 -7.59 -0.53
CA LYS A 349 3.26 -8.62 0.01
C LYS A 349 4.72 -8.21 -0.14
N LEU A 350 5.46 -8.19 0.97
CA LEU A 350 6.90 -7.97 1.03
C LEU A 350 7.60 -9.31 1.31
N LYS A 351 8.13 -9.95 0.27
CA LYS A 351 8.80 -11.24 0.37
C LYS A 351 10.32 -11.05 0.37
N PHE A 352 10.96 -11.47 1.45
CA PHE A 352 12.42 -11.50 1.55
C PHE A 352 12.96 -12.68 0.74
N ALA A 353 14.00 -12.47 -0.07
CA ALA A 353 14.52 -13.48 -1.00
C ALA A 353 16.01 -13.79 -0.80
N CYS A 354 16.47 -14.97 -1.20
CA CYS A 354 17.91 -15.29 -1.15
C CYS A 354 18.63 -14.77 -2.40
N THR A 355 19.94 -14.56 -2.27
CA THR A 355 20.79 -14.19 -3.40
C THR A 355 21.95 -15.16 -3.59
N ALA A 356 22.41 -15.25 -4.85
CA ALA A 356 23.69 -15.81 -5.22
C ALA A 356 24.51 -14.76 -5.99
N ASP A 357 25.82 -14.96 -6.02
CA ASP A 357 26.73 -14.08 -6.76
C ASP A 357 26.59 -14.31 -8.27
N ALA A 358 26.42 -13.22 -9.00
CA ALA A 358 26.52 -13.21 -10.44
C ALA A 358 28.00 -13.29 -10.84
N THR A 359 28.29 -14.13 -11.83
CA THR A 359 29.61 -14.22 -12.45
C THR A 359 29.64 -13.46 -13.79
N PRO A 360 30.79 -12.86 -14.17
CA PRO A 360 32.02 -12.74 -13.38
C PRO A 360 31.89 -11.73 -12.24
N THR A 361 32.64 -11.95 -11.16
CA THR A 361 32.92 -10.91 -10.16
C THR A 361 34.08 -10.03 -10.64
N TRP A 362 34.20 -8.83 -10.08
CA TRP A 362 35.13 -7.81 -10.56
C TRP A 362 36.11 -7.37 -9.48
N PRO A 363 37.29 -8.02 -9.38
CA PRO A 363 38.39 -7.49 -8.61
C PRO A 363 38.78 -6.11 -9.14
N PHE A 364 38.78 -5.12 -8.26
CA PHE A 364 39.04 -3.74 -8.59
C PHE A 364 40.31 -3.25 -7.89
N ASN A 365 41.12 -2.51 -8.63
CA ASN A 365 42.31 -1.84 -8.14
C ASN A 365 42.58 -0.58 -8.98
N MET A 366 42.73 0.56 -8.33
CA MET A 366 43.11 1.80 -8.97
C MET A 366 44.05 2.52 -8.02
N SER A 367 45.17 3.03 -8.52
CA SER A 367 46.08 3.82 -7.70
C SER A 367 46.90 4.79 -8.53
N ASP A 368 47.21 5.94 -7.97
CA ASP A 368 48.18 6.91 -8.50
C ASP A 368 48.73 7.78 -7.36
N SER A 369 49.68 8.65 -7.66
CA SER A 369 50.20 9.64 -6.72
C SER A 369 50.38 10.99 -7.39
N GLY A 370 50.00 12.08 -6.72
CA GLY A 370 50.17 13.43 -7.27
C GLY A 370 49.11 14.41 -6.79
N SER A 371 48.69 15.34 -7.65
CA SER A 371 47.65 16.31 -7.33
C SER A 371 46.87 16.71 -8.57
N GLY A 372 45.54 16.76 -8.45
CA GLY A 372 44.63 17.39 -9.42
C GLY A 372 44.22 16.55 -10.62
N THR A 373 44.83 15.37 -10.83
CA THR A 373 44.44 14.43 -11.89
C THR A 373 43.20 13.63 -11.48
N ARG A 374 42.32 13.30 -12.44
CA ARG A 374 41.22 12.35 -12.25
C ARG A 374 41.62 10.97 -12.78
N LEU A 375 41.58 9.96 -11.93
CA LEU A 375 41.70 8.56 -12.36
C LEU A 375 40.34 8.04 -12.79
N THR A 376 40.34 7.15 -13.78
CA THR A 376 39.12 6.47 -14.23
C THR A 376 39.43 5.02 -14.58
N ARG A 377 38.59 4.10 -14.13
CA ARG A 377 38.65 2.68 -14.50
C ARG A 377 37.25 2.18 -14.75
N THR A 378 37.06 1.70 -15.97
CA THR A 378 35.81 1.11 -16.43
C THR A 378 35.78 -0.39 -16.15
N PHE A 379 34.64 -0.91 -15.72
CA PHE A 379 34.33 -2.33 -15.72
C PHE A 379 32.86 -2.57 -16.09
N ASN A 380 32.54 -3.79 -16.49
CA ASN A 380 31.20 -4.16 -16.94
C ASN A 380 30.58 -5.19 -15.98
N ALA A 381 29.78 -4.74 -15.02
CA ALA A 381 29.09 -5.65 -14.12
C ALA A 381 28.08 -6.53 -14.89
N PRO A 382 27.95 -7.82 -14.52
CA PRO A 382 26.99 -8.72 -15.15
C PRO A 382 25.54 -8.31 -14.84
N ALA A 383 24.60 -8.86 -15.60
CA ALA A 383 23.17 -8.76 -15.30
C ALA A 383 22.87 -9.41 -13.94
N ALA A 384 22.14 -8.66 -13.09
CA ALA A 384 21.85 -9.04 -11.72
C ALA A 384 20.52 -8.40 -11.28
N ASP A 385 19.53 -9.23 -10.95
CA ASP A 385 18.15 -8.83 -10.63
C ASP A 385 17.93 -8.50 -9.14
N ALA A 386 18.92 -8.74 -8.28
CA ALA A 386 19.00 -8.20 -6.91
C ALA A 386 20.01 -7.03 -6.78
N GLY A 387 20.52 -6.49 -7.90
CA GLY A 387 21.41 -5.34 -7.88
C GLY A 387 22.90 -5.70 -7.77
N PHE A 388 23.69 -4.84 -7.14
CA PHE A 388 25.15 -4.93 -7.09
C PHE A 388 25.71 -4.48 -5.75
N VAL A 389 26.71 -5.21 -5.27
CA VAL A 389 27.48 -4.87 -4.07
C VAL A 389 28.91 -4.59 -4.48
N PHE A 390 29.43 -3.43 -4.06
CA PHE A 390 30.84 -3.09 -4.22
C PHE A 390 31.50 -2.94 -2.86
N ASP A 391 32.35 -3.91 -2.53
CA ASP A 391 33.13 -3.93 -1.30
C ASP A 391 34.48 -3.29 -1.55
N ILE A 392 34.78 -2.22 -0.82
CA ILE A 392 36.07 -1.55 -0.86
C ILE A 392 36.87 -1.98 0.37
N TYR A 393 38.08 -2.50 0.13
CA TYR A 393 39.00 -3.02 1.14
C TYR A 393 40.11 -2.03 1.49
N GLU A 394 40.44 -1.11 0.59
CA GLU A 394 41.44 -0.06 0.77
C GLU A 394 40.94 1.18 0.03
N LEU A 395 41.01 2.35 0.67
CA LEU A 395 40.57 3.62 0.11
C LEU A 395 41.42 4.78 0.62
N ASP A 396 41.97 5.54 -0.32
CA ASP A 396 42.67 6.81 -0.16
C ASP A 396 42.37 7.61 -1.44
N ASN A 397 41.54 8.64 -1.48
CA ASN A 397 40.78 9.27 -0.39
C ASN A 397 39.31 9.39 -0.71
N SER A 398 39.00 9.58 -1.98
CA SER A 398 37.68 9.90 -2.47
C SER A 398 37.34 9.03 -3.66
N PHE A 399 36.05 8.93 -3.97
CA PHE A 399 35.64 8.38 -5.24
C PHE A 399 34.27 8.90 -5.68
N ASN A 400 33.97 8.67 -6.94
CA ASN A 400 32.61 8.58 -7.46
C ASN A 400 32.51 7.42 -8.45
N MET A 401 31.31 7.08 -8.90
CA MET A 401 31.10 6.11 -9.97
C MET A 401 30.04 6.62 -10.92
N THR A 402 30.21 6.43 -12.22
CA THR A 402 29.17 6.68 -13.22
C THR A 402 28.65 5.33 -13.71
N ILE A 403 27.37 5.04 -13.48
CA ILE A 403 26.72 3.78 -13.85
C ILE A 403 25.74 4.02 -14.98
N ASN A 404 26.01 3.41 -16.14
CA ASN A 404 25.24 3.60 -17.38
C ASN A 404 24.96 5.09 -17.69
N GLY A 405 25.96 5.95 -17.50
CA GLY A 405 25.86 7.39 -17.77
C GLY A 405 25.26 8.24 -16.66
N VAL A 406 24.91 7.67 -15.50
CA VAL A 406 24.42 8.42 -14.33
C VAL A 406 25.44 8.34 -13.19
N ASP A 407 25.91 9.50 -12.72
CA ASP A 407 26.79 9.58 -11.55
C ASP A 407 26.08 9.07 -10.30
N LEU A 408 26.79 8.31 -9.47
CA LEU A 408 26.28 7.72 -8.24
C LEU A 408 25.98 8.80 -7.19
N ALA A 409 26.83 9.81 -7.08
CA ALA A 409 26.63 10.97 -6.21
C ALA A 409 26.80 12.27 -6.99
N THR A 410 26.13 13.33 -6.53
CA THR A 410 26.19 14.66 -7.17
C THR A 410 27.56 15.34 -7.10
N GLN A 411 28.45 14.83 -6.25
CA GLN A 411 29.82 15.31 -6.08
C GLN A 411 30.72 14.10 -5.78
N GLU A 412 32.03 14.26 -5.99
CA GLU A 412 33.04 13.31 -5.51
C GLU A 412 32.86 13.09 -4.00
N ILE A 413 32.77 11.83 -3.57
CA ILE A 413 32.56 11.49 -2.15
C ILE A 413 33.92 11.47 -1.47
N GLN A 414 34.15 12.45 -0.58
CA GLN A 414 35.42 12.65 0.09
C GLN A 414 35.39 12.07 1.51
N PHE A 415 36.27 11.09 1.77
CA PHE A 415 36.36 10.40 3.05
C PHE A 415 37.53 10.91 3.90
N GLN A 416 38.53 11.57 3.33
CA GLN A 416 39.67 12.10 4.09
C GLN A 416 39.42 13.51 4.62
N SER A 417 39.82 13.76 5.87
CA SER A 417 39.83 15.13 6.38
C SER A 417 41.03 15.94 5.85
N SER A 418 40.97 17.26 6.02
CA SER A 418 42.07 18.19 5.72
C SER A 418 42.56 18.19 4.26
N VAL A 419 41.69 17.85 3.30
CA VAL A 419 41.98 18.03 1.87
C VAL A 419 41.55 19.41 1.42
N ALA A 420 42.51 20.24 0.98
CA ALA A 420 42.24 21.59 0.52
C ALA A 420 41.21 21.60 -0.63
N ASN A 421 40.20 22.46 -0.54
CA ASN A 421 39.10 22.62 -1.51
C ASN A 421 38.14 21.43 -1.68
N TYR A 422 38.36 20.31 -1.00
CA TYR A 422 37.50 19.12 -1.06
C TYR A 422 37.13 18.70 0.37
N PRO A 423 36.13 19.35 0.99
CA PRO A 423 35.70 18.98 2.33
C PRO A 423 35.07 17.59 2.35
N GLN A 424 35.22 16.87 3.47
CA GLN A 424 34.49 15.61 3.68
C GLN A 424 33.00 15.85 3.54
N ASN A 425 32.30 14.95 2.86
CA ASN A 425 30.87 15.05 2.60
C ASN A 425 30.12 13.74 2.87
N ILE A 426 30.75 12.82 3.61
CA ILE A 426 30.15 11.58 4.11
C ILE A 426 30.48 11.40 5.60
N ARG A 427 29.54 10.84 6.36
CA ARG A 427 29.69 10.62 7.81
C ARG A 427 28.89 9.42 8.30
N PHE A 428 29.20 8.95 9.51
CA PHE A 428 28.43 7.93 10.19
C PHE A 428 27.06 8.49 10.60
N LYS A 429 25.99 7.81 10.19
CA LYS A 429 24.62 8.29 10.45
C LYS A 429 24.24 8.24 11.94
N SER A 430 24.92 7.41 12.72
CA SER A 430 24.64 7.18 14.15
C SER A 430 24.97 8.38 15.04
N ASP A 431 26.10 9.04 14.79
CA ASP A 431 26.64 10.12 15.63
C ASP A 431 27.16 11.34 14.84
N GLY A 432 27.15 11.27 13.51
CA GLY A 432 27.69 12.30 12.63
C GLY A 432 29.23 12.35 12.58
N SER A 433 29.93 11.40 13.21
CA SER A 433 31.40 11.34 13.19
C SER A 433 31.93 11.05 11.78
N ARG A 434 33.19 11.43 11.54
CA ARG A 434 33.88 11.30 10.25
C ARG A 434 35.22 10.61 10.46
N TRP A 435 35.78 10.02 9.40
CA TRP A 435 37.15 9.53 9.44
C TRP A 435 38.13 10.69 9.69
N GLY A 436 39.10 10.48 10.57
CA GLY A 436 40.04 11.52 11.02
C GLY A 436 39.51 12.42 12.13
N GLU A 437 38.36 12.11 12.75
CA GLU A 437 37.76 12.88 13.84
C GLU A 437 37.20 11.98 14.94
N ASN A 438 37.03 12.52 16.16
CA ASN A 438 36.37 11.84 17.29
C ASN A 438 36.89 10.41 17.58
N GLY A 439 38.20 10.19 17.41
CA GLY A 439 38.83 8.89 17.63
C GLY A 439 38.62 7.87 16.49
N VAL A 440 37.95 8.26 15.39
CA VAL A 440 37.90 7.47 14.16
C VAL A 440 39.17 7.77 13.33
N PRO A 441 40.01 6.78 13.02
CA PRO A 441 41.19 6.96 12.18
C PRO A 441 40.85 7.52 10.79
N GLN A 442 41.87 8.01 10.09
CA GLN A 442 41.72 8.42 8.68
C GLN A 442 41.39 7.21 7.80
N ILE A 443 40.63 7.41 6.73
CA ILE A 443 40.16 6.31 5.86
C ILE A 443 41.32 5.49 5.27
N TYR A 444 42.39 6.18 4.85
CA TYR A 444 43.60 5.58 4.28
C TYR A 444 44.38 4.70 5.27
N SER A 445 44.04 4.74 6.56
CA SER A 445 44.69 3.92 7.60
C SER A 445 43.98 2.59 7.90
N LEU A 446 42.79 2.35 7.35
CA LEU A 446 41.96 1.18 7.69
C LEU A 446 42.18 -0.04 6.81
N GLY A 447 42.69 0.15 5.59
CA GLY A 447 42.85 -0.90 4.57
C GLY A 447 44.29 -1.08 4.13
N SER A 448 44.54 -2.13 3.36
CA SER A 448 45.83 -2.39 2.71
C SER A 448 45.64 -3.28 1.49
N SER A 449 46.71 -3.48 0.72
CA SER A 449 46.70 -4.30 -0.49
C SER A 449 46.38 -5.78 -0.26
N THR A 450 46.46 -6.28 0.98
CA THR A 450 46.15 -7.67 1.36
C THR A 450 44.84 -7.78 2.14
N ASN A 451 44.19 -6.66 2.45
CA ASN A 451 42.95 -6.65 3.20
C ASN A 451 41.79 -7.24 2.37
N THR A 452 40.97 -8.06 3.01
CA THR A 452 39.74 -8.66 2.43
C THR A 452 38.49 -8.28 3.21
N THR A 453 38.64 -7.53 4.30
CA THR A 453 37.51 -7.05 5.10
C THR A 453 37.03 -5.71 4.56
N PRO A 454 35.75 -5.57 4.12
CA PRO A 454 35.26 -4.33 3.55
C PRO A 454 35.26 -3.20 4.59
N ILE A 455 35.95 -2.11 4.29
CA ILE A 455 35.94 -0.86 5.07
C ILE A 455 34.78 0.04 4.65
N ILE A 456 34.41 0.01 3.37
CA ILE A 456 33.21 0.62 2.81
C ILE A 456 32.48 -0.45 1.99
N ARG A 457 31.16 -0.50 2.11
CA ARG A 457 30.29 -1.33 1.28
C ARG A 457 29.26 -0.44 0.61
N ILE A 458 29.21 -0.50 -0.71
CA ILE A 458 28.22 0.19 -1.53
C ILE A 458 27.22 -0.85 -2.01
N THR A 459 25.93 -0.53 -1.93
CA THR A 459 24.87 -1.37 -2.47
C THR A 459 24.02 -0.55 -3.44
N ILE A 460 23.94 -1.04 -4.68
CA ILE A 460 23.07 -0.52 -5.74
C ILE A 460 21.90 -1.50 -5.86
N GLY A 461 20.69 -1.03 -5.57
CA GLY A 461 19.47 -1.82 -5.73
C GLY A 461 19.09 -2.01 -7.19
N PRO A 462 18.27 -3.03 -7.51
CA PRO A 462 17.76 -3.23 -8.87
C PRO A 462 16.80 -2.11 -9.33
N ASP A 463 16.30 -1.30 -8.40
CA ASP A 463 15.55 -0.05 -8.63
C ASP A 463 16.46 1.18 -8.83
N GLY A 464 17.78 1.00 -8.79
CA GLY A 464 18.75 2.09 -8.91
C GLY A 464 19.02 2.84 -7.61
N SER A 465 18.41 2.44 -6.49
CA SER A 465 18.69 3.03 -5.18
C SER A 465 20.15 2.78 -4.76
N VAL A 466 20.76 3.72 -4.06
CA VAL A 466 22.15 3.61 -3.59
C VAL A 466 22.19 3.77 -2.08
N SER A 467 22.94 2.88 -1.43
CA SER A 467 23.27 2.98 0.00
C SER A 467 24.74 2.66 0.25
N MET A 468 25.28 3.22 1.33
CA MET A 468 26.65 2.96 1.77
C MET A 468 26.71 2.63 3.25
N MET A 469 27.59 1.71 3.58
CA MET A 469 27.97 1.35 4.94
C MET A 469 29.49 1.53 5.10
N GLY A 470 29.95 1.90 6.28
CA GLY A 470 31.37 2.09 6.58
C GLY A 470 31.78 1.52 7.92
N ARG A 471 33.06 1.21 8.08
CA ARG A 471 33.65 0.81 9.37
C ARG A 471 34.46 1.94 9.97
N ARG A 472 34.44 2.05 11.29
CA ARG A 472 35.32 2.98 12.03
C ARG A 472 36.74 2.45 12.15
N THR A 473 36.86 1.14 12.38
CA THR A 473 38.12 0.38 12.45
C THR A 473 37.96 -0.95 11.73
N ILE A 474 39.06 -1.64 11.40
CA ILE A 474 38.99 -2.92 10.70
C ILE A 474 38.22 -4.01 11.50
N SER A 475 38.28 -3.94 12.84
CA SER A 475 37.59 -4.86 13.74
C SER A 475 36.14 -4.45 14.05
N SER A 476 35.74 -3.21 13.79
CA SER A 476 34.37 -2.73 14.00
C SER A 476 33.39 -3.28 12.95
N SER A 477 32.11 -3.34 13.30
CA SER A 477 31.03 -3.65 12.36
C SER A 477 30.82 -2.54 11.33
N LEU A 478 30.25 -2.88 10.16
CA LEU A 478 29.74 -1.90 9.21
C LEU A 478 28.55 -1.13 9.82
N GLU A 479 28.58 0.19 9.72
CA GLU A 479 27.53 1.12 10.15
C GLU A 479 26.99 1.92 8.95
N PRO A 480 25.70 2.31 8.95
CA PRO A 480 25.14 3.14 7.88
C PRO A 480 25.82 4.51 7.77
N LEU A 481 26.10 4.91 6.54
CA LEU A 481 26.64 6.23 6.21
C LEU A 481 25.55 7.12 5.61
N GLU A 482 25.74 8.43 5.72
CA GLU A 482 24.95 9.42 5.00
C GLU A 482 25.86 10.48 4.36
N LEU A 483 25.45 10.96 3.19
CA LEU A 483 26.06 12.12 2.55
C LEU A 483 25.52 13.40 3.19
N TYR A 484 26.35 14.43 3.28
CA TYR A 484 25.99 15.73 3.85
C TYR A 484 26.66 16.87 3.08
N GLY A 485 26.41 18.12 3.51
CA GLY A 485 27.02 19.30 2.88
C GLY A 485 26.56 19.54 1.44
N GLY A 486 25.29 19.23 1.13
CA GLY A 486 24.70 19.38 -0.20
C GLY A 486 24.96 18.20 -1.16
N THR A 487 25.81 17.25 -0.77
CA THR A 487 26.04 16.02 -1.54
C THR A 487 24.91 15.02 -1.32
N ARG A 488 24.43 14.39 -2.39
CA ARG A 488 23.37 13.37 -2.34
C ARG A 488 23.66 12.24 -3.31
N PHE A 489 23.12 11.06 -3.02
CA PHE A 489 23.09 9.97 -3.98
C PHE A 489 22.06 10.27 -5.07
N ASN A 490 22.37 9.91 -6.30
CA ASN A 490 21.39 9.87 -7.38
C ASN A 490 20.76 8.48 -7.46
N THR A 491 19.59 8.38 -8.09
CA THR A 491 19.05 7.10 -8.56
C THR A 491 19.76 6.73 -9.86
N VAL A 492 20.54 5.66 -9.85
CA VAL A 492 21.31 5.22 -11.02
C VAL A 492 20.48 4.31 -11.91
N THR A 493 20.84 4.19 -13.18
CA THR A 493 20.19 3.21 -14.07
C THR A 493 20.87 1.85 -13.90
N TRP A 494 20.22 0.90 -13.21
CA TRP A 494 20.69 -0.48 -13.11
C TRP A 494 19.90 -1.40 -14.06
N LYS A 495 20.60 -2.08 -14.97
CA LYS A 495 20.02 -3.07 -15.88
C LYS A 495 19.99 -4.42 -15.18
N THR A 496 18.80 -4.92 -14.90
CA THR A 496 18.60 -6.23 -14.24
C THR A 496 18.83 -7.42 -15.19
N THR A 497 18.59 -7.22 -16.49
CA THR A 497 18.70 -8.27 -17.52
C THR A 497 19.90 -8.11 -18.46
N GLY A 498 20.64 -6.99 -18.37
CA GLY A 498 21.77 -6.67 -19.24
C GLY A 498 23.03 -6.27 -18.46
N SER A 499 24.17 -6.20 -19.14
CA SER A 499 25.41 -5.74 -18.53
C SER A 499 25.37 -4.24 -18.22
N ASN A 500 26.00 -3.86 -17.11
CA ASN A 500 26.07 -2.48 -16.61
C ASN A 500 27.49 -1.97 -16.74
N THR A 501 27.68 -0.87 -17.48
CA THR A 501 28.98 -0.19 -17.56
C THR A 501 29.13 0.72 -16.36
N VAL A 502 30.25 0.56 -15.64
CA VAL A 502 30.58 1.33 -14.45
C VAL A 502 31.95 1.96 -14.63
N ASP A 503 31.98 3.29 -14.58
CA ASP A 503 33.20 4.09 -14.58
C ASP A 503 33.48 4.56 -13.15
N ALA A 504 34.40 3.91 -12.45
CA ALA A 504 34.84 4.39 -11.16
C ALA A 504 35.87 5.51 -11.35
N THR A 505 35.72 6.60 -10.61
CA THR A 505 36.64 7.74 -10.67
C THR A 505 37.16 8.12 -9.31
N MET A 506 38.39 8.63 -9.26
CA MET A 506 39.00 9.19 -8.04
C MET A 506 39.70 10.50 -8.38
N LEU A 507 39.64 11.47 -7.48
CA LEU A 507 40.49 12.66 -7.54
C LEU A 507 41.82 12.39 -6.84
N VAL A 508 42.93 12.53 -7.57
CA VAL A 508 44.28 12.30 -7.03
C VAL A 508 44.67 13.44 -6.10
N THR A 509 44.93 13.11 -4.83
CA THR A 509 45.51 14.02 -3.84
C THR A 509 46.49 13.26 -2.95
N GLY A 510 47.80 13.50 -3.15
CA GLY A 510 48.83 12.70 -2.51
C GLY A 510 48.84 11.28 -3.09
N ALA A 511 49.13 10.29 -2.25
CA ALA A 511 48.85 8.90 -2.60
C ALA A 511 47.34 8.73 -2.78
N THR A 512 46.91 7.92 -3.74
CA THR A 512 45.49 7.69 -3.99
C THR A 512 45.34 6.23 -4.41
N VAL A 513 44.50 5.48 -3.73
CA VAL A 513 44.25 4.06 -3.97
C VAL A 513 42.79 3.68 -3.69
N MET A 514 42.22 2.84 -4.52
CA MET A 514 41.01 2.09 -4.23
C MET A 514 41.20 0.64 -4.63
N ARG A 515 40.96 -0.28 -3.68
CA ARG A 515 40.88 -1.71 -3.95
C ARG A 515 39.58 -2.27 -3.46
N GLY A 516 39.02 -3.20 -4.21
CA GLY A 516 37.73 -3.77 -3.86
C GLY A 516 37.31 -4.96 -4.72
N LEU A 517 36.08 -5.40 -4.50
CA LEU A 517 35.43 -6.46 -5.25
C LEU A 517 33.98 -6.07 -5.56
N GLY A 518 33.68 -6.00 -6.86
CA GLY A 518 32.33 -5.79 -7.38
C GLY A 518 31.62 -7.11 -7.65
N VAL A 519 30.41 -7.27 -7.13
CA VAL A 519 29.62 -8.50 -7.26
C VAL A 519 28.16 -8.17 -7.57
N GLY A 520 27.67 -8.64 -8.72
CA GLY A 520 26.24 -8.63 -9.01
C GLY A 520 25.52 -9.65 -8.14
N LYS A 521 24.29 -9.37 -7.70
CA LYS A 521 23.47 -10.29 -6.90
C LYS A 521 22.28 -10.77 -7.71
N LYS A 522 22.09 -12.08 -7.79
CA LYS A 522 20.93 -12.70 -8.44
C LYS A 522 19.97 -13.26 -7.41
N ILE A 523 18.68 -13.03 -7.59
CA ILE A 523 17.63 -13.66 -6.79
C ILE A 523 17.59 -15.14 -7.12
N ILE A 524 17.60 -15.96 -6.08
CA ILE A 524 17.48 -17.42 -6.19
C ILE A 524 16.45 -17.95 -5.20
N ALA A 525 16.00 -19.18 -5.43
CA ALA A 525 15.32 -19.94 -4.40
C ALA A 525 16.26 -20.10 -3.19
N CYS A 526 15.73 -19.91 -1.99
CA CYS A 526 16.50 -20.16 -0.78
C CYS A 526 16.82 -21.66 -0.66
N PRO A 527 18.06 -22.01 -0.28
CA PRO A 527 18.49 -23.40 -0.14
C PRO A 527 17.81 -24.12 1.02
#